data_AF-A0A937DAN8-F1
#
_entry.id   AF-A0A937DAN8-F1
#
_cell.length_a   1.000
_cell.length_b   1.000
_cell.length_c   1.000
_cell.angle_alpha   90.00
_cell.angle_beta   90.00
_cell.angle_gamma   90.00
#
_symmetry.space_group_name_H-M   'P 1'
#
loop_
_entity.id
_entity.type
_entity.pdbx_description
1 polymer ?
#
loop_
_entity_poly.entity_id
_entity_poly.type
_entity_poly.pdbx_seq_one_letter_code
_entity_poly.pdbx_strand_id
1 'polypeptide(L)'
;MKTKSFLKLSFAIAALAIGVTSCENETETTNQETTVAEIPEKIIPVSKAINEYNNFYNTRVASFQNETAAKDNRAVWYDLQTLEKYLQKIETIAQQKGIEITNLGFVLGADHNNKRTVFLAPMTFDSELGINRAFSIDNDKITFLHASPFDNHSKITDQVKFATTNQSLILSSDGYISSDKAITMYNNYYDSKLKPLTDVIKNDTRICFYEKGVFKNYLAYIKQQAANNHISVSGINIVFGVYGKDASFGAYANHQTLFFAPTTSEAKSQNNNSSYTLVDNEMIILDFSKTHLEKIVSKFNSLGSTSIANEVTGTPPMGR
;
A
#
# COMPACT_ATOMS: atom_id res chain seq x y z
N MET A 1 28.66 -50.18 -29.42
CA MET A 1 27.76 -50.69 -30.49
C MET A 1 27.52 -52.17 -30.26
N LYS A 2 26.25 -52.62 -30.43
CA LYS A 2 25.70 -53.99 -30.30
C LYS A 2 25.44 -54.47 -28.85
N THR A 3 24.24 -54.37 -28.26
CA THR A 3 22.89 -54.93 -28.52
C THR A 3 22.63 -56.36 -28.02
N LYS A 4 21.55 -56.48 -27.23
CA LYS A 4 20.55 -57.56 -27.08
C LYS A 4 20.64 -58.52 -25.88
N SER A 5 19.81 -58.21 -24.88
CA SER A 5 18.70 -58.99 -24.29
C SER A 5 18.68 -60.53 -24.39
N PHE A 6 18.51 -61.18 -23.22
CA PHE A 6 17.85 -62.46 -22.98
C PHE A 6 17.29 -62.39 -21.54
N LEU A 7 16.00 -62.15 -21.31
CA LEU A 7 14.90 -63.12 -21.23
C LEU A 7 15.24 -64.39 -20.42
N LYS A 8 14.72 -64.51 -19.19
CA LYS A 8 13.83 -65.63 -18.80
C LYS A 8 13.14 -65.42 -17.44
N LEU A 9 11.83 -65.51 -17.56
CA LEU A 9 10.73 -65.53 -16.60
C LEU A 9 10.82 -66.70 -15.61
N SER A 10 10.37 -66.53 -14.38
CA SER A 10 9.93 -67.65 -13.52
C SER A 10 8.90 -67.24 -12.46
N PHE A 11 7.69 -67.78 -12.64
CA PHE A 11 6.75 -68.34 -11.66
C PHE A 11 6.25 -67.52 -10.45
N ALA A 12 4.93 -67.25 -10.45
CA ALA A 12 3.92 -67.88 -9.56
C ALA A 12 2.58 -67.11 -9.69
N ILE A 13 1.54 -67.67 -10.34
CA ILE A 13 0.44 -68.46 -9.74
C ILE A 13 -0.28 -67.65 -8.64
N ALA A 14 -1.30 -66.87 -9.00
CA ALA A 14 -2.73 -67.22 -9.07
C ALA A 14 -3.47 -67.03 -7.74
N ALA A 15 -4.37 -66.04 -7.71
CA ALA A 15 -5.65 -66.13 -7.03
C ALA A 15 -6.63 -65.15 -7.70
N LEU A 16 -7.54 -65.72 -8.49
CA LEU A 16 -8.76 -65.08 -8.93
C LEU A 16 -9.64 -64.77 -7.71
N ALA A 17 -10.02 -63.50 -7.54
CA ALA A 17 -11.27 -63.13 -6.90
C ALA A 17 -11.97 -62.11 -7.81
N ILE A 18 -12.96 -62.60 -8.56
CA ILE A 18 -13.91 -61.75 -9.27
C ILE A 18 -14.90 -61.25 -8.22
N GLY A 19 -14.73 -59.99 -7.82
CA GLY A 19 -15.77 -59.20 -7.17
C GLY A 19 -16.27 -58.17 -8.16
N VAL A 20 -17.42 -58.43 -8.77
CA VAL A 20 -18.17 -57.41 -9.51
C VAL A 20 -18.88 -56.56 -8.48
N THR A 21 -18.34 -55.38 -8.19
CA THR A 21 -19.09 -54.29 -7.57
C THR A 21 -18.93 -53.06 -8.43
N SER A 22 -20.01 -52.76 -9.15
CA SER A 22 -20.28 -51.46 -9.74
C SER A 22 -20.07 -50.38 -8.68
N CYS A 23 -19.07 -49.52 -8.86
CA CYS A 23 -18.99 -48.23 -8.19
C CYS A 23 -18.92 -47.17 -9.28
N GLU A 24 -19.90 -46.27 -9.21
CA GLU A 24 -20.00 -45.03 -9.95
C GLU A 24 -18.66 -44.31 -9.98
N ASN A 25 -18.43 -43.57 -11.07
CA ASN A 25 -17.38 -42.57 -11.10
C ASN A 25 -17.65 -41.55 -9.99
N GLU A 26 -17.06 -41.76 -8.82
CA GLU A 26 -16.83 -40.69 -7.86
C GLU A 26 -15.79 -39.77 -8.50
N THR A 27 -16.32 -38.73 -9.15
CA THR A 27 -15.62 -37.48 -9.34
C THR A 27 -15.01 -37.12 -7.99
N GLU A 28 -13.69 -37.25 -7.85
CA GLU A 28 -12.96 -36.62 -6.76
C GLU A 28 -13.13 -35.11 -6.93
N THR A 29 -14.23 -34.58 -6.40
CA THR A 29 -14.34 -33.20 -5.98
C THR A 29 -13.25 -33.01 -4.93
N THR A 30 -12.08 -32.57 -5.40
CA THR A 30 -11.09 -31.94 -4.54
C THR A 30 -11.80 -30.76 -3.91
N ASN A 31 -12.33 -30.94 -2.71
CA ASN A 31 -12.72 -29.86 -1.84
C ASN A 31 -11.43 -29.07 -1.58
N GLN A 32 -11.15 -28.11 -2.46
CA GLN A 32 -10.32 -26.98 -2.11
C GLN A 32 -11.07 -26.30 -0.97
N GLU A 33 -10.66 -26.64 0.24
CA GLU A 33 -11.05 -25.94 1.45
C GLU A 33 -10.66 -24.47 1.22
N THR A 34 -11.65 -23.66 0.85
CA THR A 34 -11.47 -22.23 0.61
C THR A 34 -11.10 -21.61 1.94
N THR A 35 -9.81 -21.58 2.27
CA THR A 35 -9.32 -20.90 3.46
C THR A 35 -9.76 -19.45 3.34
N VAL A 36 -10.78 -19.06 4.10
CA VAL A 36 -11.26 -17.68 4.16
C VAL A 36 -10.06 -16.85 4.59
N ALA A 37 -9.62 -15.93 3.72
CA ALA A 37 -8.55 -15.00 4.04
C ALA A 37 -8.93 -14.29 5.34
N GLU A 38 -8.09 -14.36 6.36
CA GLU A 38 -8.29 -13.54 7.55
C GLU A 38 -8.31 -12.07 7.12
N ILE A 39 -9.37 -11.35 7.48
CA ILE A 39 -9.54 -9.94 7.11
C ILE A 39 -8.42 -9.16 7.80
N PRO A 40 -7.53 -8.47 7.05
CA PRO A 40 -6.46 -7.69 7.67
C PRO A 40 -7.03 -6.64 8.63
N GLU A 41 -6.34 -6.45 9.76
CA GLU A 41 -6.76 -5.55 10.86
C GLU A 41 -7.13 -4.12 10.42
N LYS A 42 -6.58 -3.67 9.29
CA LYS A 42 -6.67 -2.28 8.81
C LYS A 42 -7.71 -2.08 7.69
N ILE A 43 -8.51 -3.09 7.38
CA ILE A 43 -9.62 -2.97 6.41
C ILE A 43 -10.70 -2.04 6.97
N ILE A 44 -11.17 -1.08 6.14
CA ILE A 44 -12.16 -0.08 6.53
C ILE A 44 -13.41 -0.09 5.64
N PRO A 45 -14.59 0.27 6.19
CA PRO A 45 -15.81 0.40 5.39
C PRO A 45 -15.66 1.44 4.28
N VAL A 46 -16.32 1.21 3.15
CA VAL A 46 -16.34 2.14 2.00
C VAL A 46 -16.84 3.52 2.40
N SER A 47 -17.83 3.58 3.29
CA SER A 47 -18.35 4.83 3.83
C SER A 47 -17.30 5.64 4.59
N LYS A 48 -16.40 4.98 5.34
CA LYS A 48 -15.28 5.64 6.02
C LYS A 48 -14.29 6.21 5.01
N ALA A 49 -13.91 5.45 3.99
CA ALA A 49 -13.00 5.90 2.93
C ALA A 49 -13.55 7.11 2.15
N ILE A 50 -14.84 7.08 1.79
CA ILE A 50 -15.52 8.20 1.12
C ILE A 50 -15.49 9.46 2.01
N ASN A 51 -15.79 9.31 3.30
CA ASN A 51 -15.76 10.43 4.24
C ASN A 51 -14.35 11.03 4.35
N GLU A 52 -13.32 10.19 4.49
CA GLU A 52 -11.94 10.64 4.61
C GLU A 52 -11.44 11.33 3.34
N TYR A 53 -11.78 10.81 2.16
CA TYR A 53 -11.50 11.43 0.87
C TYR A 53 -12.18 12.81 0.73
N ASN A 54 -13.46 12.88 1.06
CA ASN A 54 -14.23 14.12 0.97
C ASN A 54 -13.73 15.16 1.98
N ASN A 55 -13.35 14.74 3.19
CA ASN A 55 -12.72 15.60 4.19
C ASN A 55 -11.38 16.14 3.68
N PHE A 56 -10.56 15.30 3.04
CA PHE A 56 -9.30 15.72 2.45
C PHE A 56 -9.53 16.83 1.41
N TYR A 57 -10.46 16.64 0.48
CA TYR A 57 -10.78 17.69 -0.48
C TYR A 57 -11.18 18.99 0.21
N ASN A 58 -12.15 18.92 1.14
CA ASN A 58 -12.72 20.10 1.78
C ASN A 58 -11.70 20.89 2.62
N THR A 59 -10.69 20.23 3.17
CA THR A 59 -9.76 20.85 4.14
C THR A 59 -8.35 21.07 3.61
N ARG A 60 -7.89 20.29 2.61
CA ARG A 60 -6.52 20.33 2.07
C ARG A 60 -6.44 20.68 0.60
N VAL A 61 -7.56 20.68 -0.13
CA VAL A 61 -7.58 21.02 -1.57
C VAL A 61 -8.35 22.31 -1.79
N ALA A 62 -9.59 22.39 -1.30
CA ALA A 62 -10.47 23.54 -1.50
C ALA A 62 -9.94 24.85 -0.90
N SER A 63 -9.06 24.77 0.10
CA SER A 63 -8.42 25.93 0.73
C SER A 63 -7.41 26.64 -0.19
N PHE A 64 -6.98 26.00 -1.29
CA PHE A 64 -6.10 26.61 -2.28
C PHE A 64 -6.97 27.28 -3.36
N GLN A 65 -7.01 28.63 -3.38
CA GLN A 65 -7.93 29.43 -4.20
C GLN A 65 -7.60 29.53 -5.71
N ASN A 66 -6.57 28.82 -6.19
CA ASN A 66 -6.08 28.97 -7.57
C ASN A 66 -6.50 27.77 -8.44
N GLU A 67 -6.67 27.96 -9.76
CA GLU A 67 -7.00 26.91 -10.74
C GLU A 67 -6.09 25.66 -10.68
N THR A 68 -4.90 25.78 -10.10
CA THR A 68 -3.97 24.69 -9.81
C THR A 68 -4.48 23.69 -8.76
N ALA A 69 -5.37 24.08 -7.84
CA ALA A 69 -5.96 23.20 -6.84
C ALA A 69 -6.88 22.13 -7.46
N ALA A 70 -7.53 22.45 -8.59
CA ALA A 70 -8.34 21.49 -9.34
C ALA A 70 -7.51 20.36 -9.98
N LYS A 71 -6.18 20.52 -10.05
CA LYS A 71 -5.23 19.58 -10.67
C LYS A 71 -4.29 18.92 -9.65
N ASP A 72 -4.51 19.10 -8.34
CA ASP A 72 -3.69 18.43 -7.34
C ASP A 72 -3.98 16.93 -7.31
N ASN A 73 -2.94 16.14 -7.07
CA ASN A 73 -3.07 14.69 -7.02
C ASN A 73 -3.79 14.29 -5.73
N ARG A 74 -4.77 13.41 -5.85
CA ARG A 74 -5.58 12.88 -4.73
C ARG A 74 -5.38 11.40 -4.50
N ALA A 75 -4.80 10.73 -5.48
CA ALA A 75 -4.32 9.37 -5.40
C ALA A 75 -2.99 9.26 -6.13
N VAL A 76 -2.14 8.36 -5.69
CA VAL A 76 -0.87 8.01 -6.32
C VAL A 76 -0.91 6.53 -6.65
N TRP A 77 -0.79 6.21 -7.92
CA TRP A 77 -0.88 4.83 -8.40
C TRP A 77 0.48 4.13 -8.36
N TYR A 78 0.46 2.86 -7.96
CA TYR A 78 1.59 1.95 -7.98
C TYR A 78 1.20 0.63 -8.64
N ASP A 79 2.04 0.16 -9.57
CA ASP A 79 1.94 -1.17 -10.14
C ASP A 79 2.15 -2.26 -9.06
N LEU A 80 1.30 -3.29 -9.08
CA LEU A 80 1.31 -4.35 -8.06
C LEU A 80 2.64 -5.13 -8.09
N GLN A 81 3.11 -5.49 -9.29
CA GLN A 81 4.34 -6.27 -9.41
C GLN A 81 5.56 -5.48 -8.91
N THR A 82 5.56 -4.17 -9.16
CA THR A 82 6.60 -3.25 -8.69
C THR A 82 6.59 -3.14 -7.17
N LEU A 83 5.42 -3.05 -6.53
CA LEU A 83 5.30 -3.07 -5.07
C LEU A 83 5.82 -4.38 -4.47
N GLU A 84 5.45 -5.53 -5.04
CA GLU A 84 5.92 -6.84 -4.56
C GLU A 84 7.45 -6.97 -4.66
N LYS A 85 8.02 -6.59 -5.81
CA LYS A 85 9.47 -6.55 -6.03
C LYS A 85 10.17 -5.60 -5.07
N TYR A 86 9.55 -4.45 -4.79
CA TYR A 86 10.07 -3.48 -3.84
C TYR A 86 10.13 -4.03 -2.42
N LEU A 87 9.04 -4.64 -1.93
CA LEU A 87 8.98 -5.26 -0.61
C LEU A 87 10.04 -6.37 -0.47
N GLN A 88 10.22 -7.21 -1.49
CA GLN A 88 11.26 -8.23 -1.50
C GLN A 88 12.67 -7.62 -1.48
N LYS A 89 12.90 -6.55 -2.26
CA LYS A 89 14.19 -5.86 -2.31
C LYS A 89 14.58 -5.30 -0.95
N ILE A 90 13.67 -4.58 -0.27
CA ILE A 90 13.97 -3.97 1.03
C ILE A 90 14.25 -5.05 2.10
N GLU A 91 13.48 -6.15 2.11
CA GLU A 91 13.70 -7.28 3.02
C GLU A 91 15.09 -7.91 2.80
N THR A 92 15.43 -8.18 1.54
CA THR A 92 16.71 -8.80 1.16
C THR A 92 17.90 -7.93 1.56
N ILE A 93 17.87 -6.64 1.23
CA ILE A 93 18.98 -5.73 1.52
C ILE A 93 19.12 -5.49 3.03
N ALA A 94 18.01 -5.31 3.74
CA ALA A 94 18.05 -5.13 5.19
C ALA A 94 18.62 -6.37 5.90
N GLN A 95 18.23 -7.58 5.47
CA GLN A 95 18.78 -8.82 6.00
C GLN A 95 20.29 -8.92 5.74
N GLN A 96 20.75 -8.61 4.51
CA GLN A 96 22.18 -8.63 4.16
C GLN A 96 23.01 -7.64 4.99
N LYS A 97 22.41 -6.50 5.35
CA LYS A 97 23.06 -5.43 6.13
C LYS A 97 22.89 -5.59 7.64
N GLY A 98 22.11 -6.57 8.11
CA GLY A 98 21.79 -6.73 9.53
C GLY A 98 20.93 -5.59 10.11
N ILE A 99 20.09 -4.97 9.28
CA ILE A 99 19.20 -3.86 9.68
C ILE A 99 17.80 -4.43 9.96
N GLU A 100 17.22 -4.12 11.12
CA GLU A 100 15.85 -4.48 11.43
C GLU A 100 14.86 -3.47 10.82
N ILE A 101 14.04 -3.93 9.87
CA ILE A 101 12.90 -3.14 9.42
C ILE A 101 11.77 -3.28 10.44
N THR A 102 11.34 -2.17 11.02
CA THR A 102 10.22 -2.13 11.97
C THR A 102 8.90 -1.77 11.28
N ASN A 103 8.94 -0.85 10.32
CA ASN A 103 7.74 -0.36 9.64
C ASN A 103 8.01 -0.11 8.14
N LEU A 104 6.93 0.01 7.37
CA LEU A 104 6.92 0.59 6.04
C LEU A 104 6.34 2.00 6.10
N GLY A 105 7.15 2.99 5.74
CA GLY A 105 6.75 4.40 5.72
C GLY A 105 6.20 4.83 4.36
N PHE A 106 5.08 5.54 4.41
CA PHE A 106 4.44 6.24 3.30
C PHE A 106 4.67 7.73 3.51
N VAL A 107 5.73 8.26 2.89
CA VAL A 107 6.20 9.62 3.10
C VAL A 107 5.52 10.55 2.11
N LEU A 108 4.90 11.61 2.64
CA LEU A 108 4.16 12.59 1.86
C LEU A 108 5.15 13.59 1.26
N GLY A 109 5.05 13.78 -0.06
CA GLY A 109 5.93 14.62 -0.84
C GLY A 109 5.16 15.55 -1.78
N ALA A 110 5.86 16.56 -2.31
CA ALA A 110 5.42 17.32 -3.47
C ALA A 110 6.48 17.22 -4.56
N ASP A 111 6.06 16.92 -5.79
CA ASP A 111 6.96 16.84 -6.94
C ASP A 111 7.50 18.22 -7.36
N HIS A 112 8.29 18.26 -8.43
CA HIS A 112 8.84 19.52 -8.97
C HIS A 112 7.78 20.50 -9.50
N ASN A 113 6.54 20.04 -9.72
CA ASN A 113 5.39 20.84 -10.11
C ASN A 113 4.49 21.18 -8.91
N ASN A 114 4.95 20.95 -7.68
CA ASN A 114 4.19 21.06 -6.44
C ASN A 114 2.91 20.21 -6.42
N LYS A 115 2.84 19.11 -7.18
CA LYS A 115 1.74 18.15 -7.06
C LYS A 115 2.03 17.18 -5.94
N ARG A 116 0.99 16.86 -5.16
CA ARG A 116 1.11 15.86 -4.08
C ARG A 116 1.57 14.52 -4.64
N THR A 117 2.36 13.83 -3.84
CA THR A 117 2.80 12.47 -4.11
C THR A 117 3.10 11.76 -2.80
N VAL A 118 3.28 10.46 -2.87
CA VAL A 118 3.67 9.60 -1.77
C VAL A 118 4.83 8.77 -2.29
N PHE A 119 5.89 8.60 -1.50
CA PHE A 119 6.95 7.64 -1.78
C PHE A 119 7.13 6.71 -0.58
N LEU A 120 7.52 5.47 -0.86
CA LEU A 120 7.67 4.42 0.12
C LEU A 120 9.13 4.32 0.54
N ALA A 121 9.36 4.14 1.84
CA ALA A 121 10.68 3.86 2.40
C ALA A 121 10.57 2.89 3.58
N PRO A 122 11.50 1.94 3.75
CA PRO A 122 11.56 1.16 4.99
C PRO A 122 11.87 2.07 6.17
N MET A 123 11.42 1.68 7.36
CA MET A 123 11.74 2.34 8.61
C MET A 123 12.48 1.39 9.54
N THR A 124 13.43 1.94 10.30
CA THR A 124 14.15 1.24 11.38
C THR A 124 13.99 2.05 12.66
N PHE A 125 14.13 1.39 13.81
CA PHE A 125 14.18 2.07 15.09
C PHE A 125 15.54 2.78 15.25
N ASP A 126 15.50 4.07 15.53
CA ASP A 126 16.64 4.88 15.90
C ASP A 126 16.71 4.92 17.44
N SER A 127 17.67 4.20 18.01
CA SER A 127 17.82 4.08 19.47
C SER A 127 18.28 5.37 20.13
N GLU A 128 18.95 6.27 19.41
CA GLU A 128 19.41 7.55 19.97
C GLU A 128 18.22 8.50 20.20
N LEU A 129 17.26 8.47 19.28
CA LEU A 129 16.07 9.34 19.32
C LEU A 129 14.83 8.64 19.87
N GLY A 130 14.85 7.32 20.04
CA GLY A 130 13.73 6.53 20.53
C GLY A 130 12.53 6.49 19.57
N ILE A 131 12.77 6.63 18.26
CA ILE A 131 11.71 6.75 17.24
C ILE A 131 12.01 5.89 16.02
N ASN A 132 10.96 5.50 15.29
CA ASN A 132 11.12 4.89 13.96
C ASN A 132 11.34 5.99 12.91
N ARG A 133 12.33 5.80 12.04
CA ARG A 133 12.65 6.77 10.98
C ARG A 133 12.73 6.10 9.62
N ALA A 134 12.17 6.76 8.60
CA ALA A 134 12.30 6.34 7.22
C ALA A 134 13.75 6.48 6.76
N PHE A 135 14.29 5.43 6.15
CA PHE A 135 15.68 5.38 5.74
C PHE A 135 15.85 4.81 4.33
N SER A 136 17.03 5.07 3.78
CA SER A 136 17.57 4.45 2.58
C SER A 136 19.01 4.02 2.84
N ILE A 137 19.61 3.37 1.85
CA ILE A 137 21.04 3.08 1.84
C ILE A 137 21.69 3.89 0.71
N ASP A 138 22.63 4.74 1.08
CA ASP A 138 23.44 5.48 0.13
C ASP A 138 24.92 5.27 0.45
N ASN A 139 25.70 4.85 -0.55
CA ASN A 139 27.13 4.56 -0.40
C ASN A 139 27.41 3.63 0.80
N ASP A 140 26.62 2.56 0.89
CA ASP A 140 26.65 1.56 1.96
C ASP A 140 26.33 2.06 3.38
N LYS A 141 25.89 3.31 3.54
CA LYS A 141 25.49 3.90 4.82
C LYS A 141 23.97 4.10 4.88
N ILE A 142 23.43 4.02 6.10
CA ILE A 142 22.04 4.40 6.36
C ILE A 142 21.91 5.91 6.23
N THR A 143 20.98 6.36 5.40
CA THR A 143 20.58 7.76 5.30
C THR A 143 19.14 7.88 5.73
N PHE A 144 18.88 8.66 6.77
CA PHE A 144 17.52 8.96 7.20
C PHE A 144 16.93 10.13 6.41
N LEU A 145 15.64 10.02 6.07
CA LEU A 145 14.97 11.01 5.22
C LEU A 145 14.47 12.24 6.00
N HIS A 146 14.41 12.16 7.32
CA HIS A 146 13.95 13.22 8.23
C HIS A 146 14.59 13.01 9.60
N ALA A 147 14.78 14.07 10.41
CA ALA A 147 15.32 13.95 11.76
C ALA A 147 14.24 13.46 12.73
N SER A 148 13.04 14.00 12.62
CA SER A 148 11.81 13.53 13.26
C SER A 148 10.63 13.62 12.27
N PRO A 149 9.53 12.88 12.50
CA PRO A 149 8.36 12.93 11.63
C PRO A 149 7.65 14.29 11.65
N PHE A 150 8.02 15.18 12.60
CA PHE A 150 7.38 16.48 12.83
C PHE A 150 8.23 17.68 12.37
N ASP A 151 9.40 17.43 11.79
CA ASP A 151 10.27 18.52 11.36
C ASP A 151 9.56 19.32 10.26
N ASN A 152 9.93 20.60 10.08
CA ASN A 152 9.49 21.37 8.91
C ASN A 152 10.33 21.04 7.68
N HIS A 153 11.63 20.83 7.87
CA HIS A 153 12.59 20.52 6.81
C HIS A 153 13.58 19.47 7.27
N SER A 154 13.91 18.57 6.37
CA SER A 154 15.04 17.65 6.50
C SER A 154 16.26 18.22 5.78
N LYS A 155 17.44 17.98 6.31
CA LYS A 155 18.72 18.36 5.69
C LYS A 155 19.57 17.11 5.52
N ILE A 156 20.20 16.99 4.36
CA ILE A 156 21.31 16.07 4.18
C ILE A 156 22.53 16.70 4.87
N THR A 157 22.98 16.12 5.97
CA THR A 157 24.14 16.62 6.72
C THR A 157 25.47 16.29 6.04
N ASP A 158 25.51 15.22 5.24
CA ASP A 158 26.68 14.83 4.44
C ASP A 158 26.43 15.06 2.95
N GLN A 159 26.95 16.15 2.38
CA GLN A 159 26.83 16.48 0.95
C GLN A 159 27.56 15.50 0.00
N VAL A 160 27.99 14.32 0.47
CA VAL A 160 28.45 13.25 -0.41
C VAL A 160 27.25 12.88 -1.28
N LYS A 161 27.31 13.21 -2.58
CA LYS A 161 26.18 13.16 -3.53
C LYS A 161 25.32 11.88 -3.38
N PHE A 162 24.26 11.95 -2.59
CA PHE A 162 23.20 10.93 -2.49
C PHE A 162 22.19 11.07 -3.64
N ALA A 163 22.72 11.31 -4.85
CA ALA A 163 21.95 11.49 -6.08
C ALA A 163 21.78 10.17 -6.85
N THR A 164 22.54 9.12 -6.49
CA THR A 164 22.45 7.82 -7.17
C THR A 164 21.30 6.99 -6.62
N THR A 165 20.71 6.14 -7.46
CA THR A 165 19.59 5.26 -7.08
C THR A 165 19.98 3.79 -6.92
N ASN A 166 21.25 3.43 -7.17
CA ASN A 166 21.73 2.04 -7.22
C ASN A 166 21.40 1.24 -5.95
N GLN A 167 21.57 1.86 -4.79
CA GLN A 167 21.30 1.24 -3.48
C GLN A 167 20.02 1.77 -2.83
N SER A 168 19.31 2.69 -3.49
CA SER A 168 18.15 3.34 -2.90
C SER A 168 17.07 2.34 -2.56
N LEU A 169 16.51 2.51 -1.36
CA LEU A 169 15.35 1.78 -0.86
C LEU A 169 14.07 2.63 -0.90
N ILE A 170 14.07 3.70 -1.69
CA ILE A 170 12.96 4.64 -1.81
C ILE A 170 12.27 4.43 -3.15
N LEU A 171 10.98 4.11 -3.11
CA LEU A 171 10.15 3.90 -4.29
C LEU A 171 9.15 5.06 -4.43
N SER A 172 9.16 5.76 -5.56
CA SER A 172 8.08 6.64 -5.98
C SER A 172 7.25 6.01 -7.10
N SER A 173 6.16 6.66 -7.50
CA SER A 173 5.32 6.24 -8.64
C SER A 173 6.09 6.15 -9.97
N ASP A 174 7.20 6.89 -10.08
CA ASP A 174 8.03 6.95 -11.28
C ASP A 174 9.27 6.03 -11.17
N GLY A 175 9.32 5.18 -10.15
CA GLY A 175 10.43 4.26 -9.87
C GLY A 175 11.29 4.65 -8.68
N TYR A 176 12.48 4.05 -8.58
CA TYR A 176 13.38 4.33 -7.47
C TYR A 176 13.94 5.76 -7.53
N ILE A 177 13.94 6.46 -6.40
CA ILE A 177 14.47 7.82 -6.27
C ILE A 177 15.61 7.86 -5.26
N SER A 178 16.52 8.83 -5.38
CA SER A 178 17.61 8.98 -4.43
C SER A 178 17.15 9.66 -3.14
N SER A 179 17.94 9.56 -2.06
CA SER A 179 17.64 10.24 -0.80
C SER A 179 17.59 11.76 -0.96
N ASP A 180 18.45 12.34 -1.80
CA ASP A 180 18.42 13.77 -2.14
C ASP A 180 17.09 14.20 -2.78
N LYS A 181 16.62 13.42 -3.77
CA LYS A 181 15.33 13.68 -4.40
C LYS A 181 14.18 13.50 -3.41
N ALA A 182 14.20 12.46 -2.58
CA ALA A 182 13.17 12.21 -1.57
C ALA A 182 13.08 13.33 -0.53
N ILE A 183 14.23 13.80 -0.01
CA ILE A 183 14.30 14.92 0.94
C ILE A 183 13.83 16.23 0.30
N THR A 184 14.18 16.47 -0.97
CA THR A 184 13.66 17.61 -1.72
C THR A 184 12.14 17.56 -1.83
N MET A 185 11.58 16.41 -2.20
CA MET A 185 10.12 16.22 -2.31
C MET A 185 9.42 16.36 -0.96
N TYR A 186 10.03 15.83 0.11
CA TYR A 186 9.56 15.99 1.48
C TYR A 186 9.52 17.48 1.85
N ASN A 187 10.60 18.22 1.67
CA ASN A 187 10.68 19.65 1.98
C ASN A 187 9.68 20.49 1.15
N ASN A 188 9.58 20.23 -0.15
CA ASN A 188 8.61 20.89 -1.03
C ASN A 188 7.17 20.68 -0.55
N TYR A 189 6.86 19.51 0.02
CA TYR A 189 5.55 19.25 0.60
C TYR A 189 5.23 20.19 1.75
N TYR A 190 6.18 20.40 2.66
CA TYR A 190 6.00 21.36 3.74
C TYR A 190 5.74 22.76 3.19
N ASP A 191 6.62 23.24 2.31
CA ASP A 191 6.57 24.62 1.82
C ASP A 191 5.32 24.91 0.97
N SER A 192 4.91 23.96 0.12
CA SER A 192 3.80 24.16 -0.82
C SER A 192 2.44 23.71 -0.29
N LYS A 193 2.39 22.76 0.67
CA LYS A 193 1.13 22.14 1.11
C LYS A 193 0.81 22.36 2.58
N LEU A 194 1.79 22.38 3.48
CA LEU A 194 1.53 22.49 4.91
C LEU A 194 1.62 23.92 5.41
N LYS A 195 2.70 24.62 5.05
CA LYS A 195 2.95 26.00 5.45
C LYS A 195 1.79 26.95 5.06
N PRO A 196 1.14 26.84 3.90
CA PRO A 196 -0.02 27.68 3.57
C PRO A 196 -1.30 27.34 4.36
N LEU A 197 -1.34 26.18 5.03
CA LEU A 197 -2.49 25.70 5.78
C LEU A 197 -2.34 25.88 7.30
N THR A 198 -1.30 26.56 7.79
CA THR A 198 -1.03 26.67 9.23
C THR A 198 -2.15 27.34 10.02
N ASP A 199 -2.92 28.21 9.37
CA ASP A 199 -4.09 28.87 9.96
C ASP A 199 -5.31 27.95 10.07
N VAL A 200 -5.31 26.84 9.31
CA VAL A 200 -6.38 25.82 9.28
C VAL A 200 -6.00 24.61 10.12
N ILE A 201 -4.75 24.17 10.03
CA ILE A 201 -4.18 23.01 10.74
C ILE A 201 -2.77 23.38 11.20
N LYS A 202 -2.55 23.42 12.51
CA LYS A 202 -1.26 23.83 13.09
C LYS A 202 -0.11 22.91 12.66
N ASN A 203 -0.34 21.61 12.70
CA ASN A 203 0.61 20.57 12.27
C ASN A 203 -0.19 19.45 11.62
N ASP A 204 0.17 19.08 10.40
CA ASP A 204 -0.48 17.99 9.67
C ASP A 204 0.49 16.82 9.47
N THR A 205 -0.05 15.68 9.08
CA THR A 205 0.70 14.46 8.84
C THR A 205 1.70 14.64 7.69
N ARG A 206 2.91 14.11 7.88
CA ARG A 206 3.97 14.04 6.85
C ARG A 206 4.36 12.63 6.47
N ILE A 207 4.08 11.67 7.35
CA ILE A 207 4.43 10.26 7.19
C ILE A 207 3.30 9.47 7.82
N CYS A 208 2.75 8.52 7.07
CA CYS A 208 1.92 7.45 7.61
C CYS A 208 2.78 6.19 7.59
N PHE A 209 2.66 5.30 8.56
CA PHE A 209 3.43 4.05 8.54
C PHE A 209 2.61 2.86 9.00
N TYR A 210 3.04 1.69 8.56
CA TYR A 210 2.43 0.42 8.93
C TYR A 210 3.51 -0.50 9.46
N GLU A 211 3.18 -1.26 10.50
CA GLU A 211 4.06 -2.29 11.01
C GLU A 211 4.48 -3.26 9.90
N LYS A 212 5.71 -3.75 10.01
CA LYS A 212 6.26 -4.71 9.05
C LYS A 212 5.27 -5.88 8.86
N GLY A 213 5.00 -6.20 7.60
CA GLY A 213 4.10 -7.28 7.21
C GLY A 213 2.65 -6.86 6.99
N VAL A 214 2.15 -5.80 7.65
CA VAL A 214 0.74 -5.38 7.52
C VAL A 214 0.38 -5.04 6.07
N PHE A 215 1.18 -4.23 5.39
CA PHE A 215 0.93 -3.90 3.98
C PHE A 215 1.05 -5.13 3.07
N LYS A 216 1.99 -6.05 3.33
CA LYS A 216 2.15 -7.31 2.59
C LYS A 216 0.93 -8.21 2.74
N ASN A 217 0.39 -8.31 3.95
CA ASN A 217 -0.85 -9.05 4.24
C ASN A 217 -2.04 -8.42 3.52
N TYR A 218 -2.11 -7.09 3.45
CA TYR A 218 -3.11 -6.39 2.64
C TYR A 218 -2.98 -6.76 1.14
N LEU A 219 -1.77 -6.76 0.56
CA LEU A 219 -1.55 -7.18 -0.83
C LEU A 219 -2.03 -8.63 -1.07
N ALA A 220 -1.73 -9.54 -0.15
CA ALA A 220 -2.17 -10.92 -0.24
C ALA A 220 -3.70 -11.04 -0.18
N TYR A 221 -4.34 -10.34 0.76
CA TYR A 221 -5.79 -10.30 0.90
C TYR A 221 -6.49 -9.80 -0.37
N ILE A 222 -6.08 -8.66 -0.94
CA ILE A 222 -6.74 -8.13 -2.15
C ILE A 222 -6.57 -9.06 -3.36
N LYS A 223 -5.43 -9.75 -3.48
CA LYS A 223 -5.21 -10.74 -4.56
C LYS A 223 -6.13 -11.93 -4.42
N GLN A 224 -6.30 -12.42 -3.20
CA GLN A 224 -7.21 -13.54 -2.92
C GLN A 224 -8.66 -13.14 -3.18
N GLN A 225 -9.10 -11.98 -2.68
CA GLN A 225 -10.44 -11.45 -2.92
C GLN A 225 -10.71 -11.27 -4.43
N ALA A 226 -9.75 -10.72 -5.16
CA ALA A 226 -9.88 -10.53 -6.60
C ALA A 226 -9.94 -11.87 -7.35
N ALA A 227 -9.09 -12.85 -6.99
CA ALA A 227 -9.10 -14.19 -7.59
C ALA A 227 -10.45 -14.90 -7.38
N ASN A 228 -11.01 -14.82 -6.16
CA ASN A 228 -12.32 -15.38 -5.83
C ASN A 228 -13.48 -14.74 -6.63
N ASN A 229 -13.28 -13.52 -7.12
CA ASN A 229 -14.27 -12.76 -7.88
C ASN A 229 -13.91 -12.63 -9.37
N HIS A 230 -12.90 -13.38 -9.84
CA HIS A 230 -12.41 -13.37 -11.22
C HIS A 230 -11.99 -11.97 -11.73
N ILE A 231 -11.39 -11.17 -10.85
CA ILE A 231 -10.87 -9.83 -11.14
C ILE A 231 -9.34 -9.87 -11.17
N SER A 232 -8.74 -9.27 -12.19
CA SER A 232 -7.30 -9.02 -12.22
C SER A 232 -6.93 -7.74 -11.46
N VAL A 233 -6.00 -7.84 -10.52
CA VAL A 233 -5.43 -6.67 -9.82
C VAL A 233 -4.25 -6.13 -10.60
N SER A 234 -4.33 -4.88 -11.09
CA SER A 234 -3.23 -4.22 -11.81
C SER A 234 -2.29 -3.43 -10.90
N GLY A 235 -2.78 -2.99 -9.74
CA GLY A 235 -2.03 -2.08 -8.88
C GLY A 235 -2.84 -1.61 -7.68
N ILE A 236 -2.34 -0.55 -7.05
CA ILE A 236 -2.97 0.10 -5.91
C ILE A 236 -2.90 1.60 -6.09
N ASN A 237 -4.02 2.27 -5.82
CA ASN A 237 -4.04 3.69 -5.54
C ASN A 237 -3.85 3.93 -4.05
N ILE A 238 -2.82 4.69 -3.72
CA ILE A 238 -2.62 5.27 -2.38
C ILE A 238 -3.33 6.60 -2.37
N VAL A 239 -4.43 6.69 -1.62
CA VAL A 239 -5.38 7.79 -1.67
C VAL A 239 -5.22 8.67 -0.44
N PHE A 240 -5.17 9.97 -0.66
CA PHE A 240 -5.12 10.95 0.42
C PHE A 240 -6.48 11.07 1.10
N GLY A 241 -6.48 10.96 2.43
CA GLY A 241 -7.66 11.10 3.27
C GLY A 241 -7.40 12.04 4.45
N VAL A 242 -8.47 12.44 5.14
CA VAL A 242 -8.41 13.19 6.40
C VAL A 242 -9.44 12.61 7.36
N TYR A 243 -8.99 12.29 8.57
CA TYR A 243 -9.89 11.83 9.63
C TYR A 243 -10.97 12.86 9.96
N GLY A 244 -12.11 12.40 10.47
CA GLY A 244 -13.16 13.29 10.95
C GLY A 244 -12.68 14.23 12.06
N LYS A 245 -13.47 15.27 12.32
CA LYS A 245 -13.20 16.22 13.43
C LYS A 245 -13.75 15.73 14.76
N ASP A 246 -14.44 14.60 14.77
CA ASP A 246 -15.11 14.05 15.93
C ASP A 246 -14.11 13.63 17.01
N ALA A 247 -14.50 13.81 18.28
CA ALA A 247 -13.65 13.49 19.43
C ALA A 247 -13.24 12.00 19.49
N SER A 248 -13.96 11.11 18.80
CA SER A 248 -13.62 9.69 18.68
C SER A 248 -12.28 9.43 17.99
N PHE A 249 -11.80 10.38 17.16
CA PHE A 249 -10.47 10.30 16.54
C PHE A 249 -9.36 10.78 17.48
N GLY A 250 -9.68 11.33 18.65
CA GLY A 250 -8.70 11.78 19.63
C GLY A 250 -7.66 12.71 19.02
N ALA A 251 -6.38 12.41 19.23
CA ALA A 251 -5.27 13.19 18.72
C ALA A 251 -5.01 13.00 17.20
N TYR A 252 -5.79 12.15 16.52
CA TYR A 252 -5.82 12.04 15.06
C TYR A 252 -6.93 12.87 14.42
N ALA A 253 -7.80 13.50 15.21
CA ALA A 253 -8.92 14.27 14.67
C ALA A 253 -8.40 15.36 13.72
N ASN A 254 -9.02 15.43 12.53
CA ASN A 254 -8.63 16.35 11.47
C ASN A 254 -7.17 16.21 10.99
N HIS A 255 -6.47 15.10 11.23
CA HIS A 255 -5.16 14.83 10.63
C HIS A 255 -5.30 14.13 9.28
N GLN A 256 -4.34 14.39 8.38
CA GLN A 256 -4.24 13.65 7.12
C GLN A 256 -3.85 12.19 7.37
N THR A 257 -4.42 11.30 6.57
CA THR A 257 -4.18 9.85 6.54
C THR A 257 -4.07 9.37 5.09
N LEU A 258 -3.78 8.09 4.91
CA LEU A 258 -3.78 7.41 3.62
C LEU A 258 -4.62 6.13 3.70
N PHE A 259 -5.40 5.89 2.65
CA PHE A 259 -6.05 4.59 2.44
C PHE A 259 -5.68 4.00 1.09
N PHE A 260 -5.78 2.68 0.98
CA PHE A 260 -5.39 1.92 -0.19
C PHE A 260 -6.63 1.39 -0.91
N ALA A 261 -6.66 1.55 -2.23
CA ALA A 261 -7.69 0.96 -3.07
C ALA A 261 -7.03 0.16 -4.20
N PRO A 262 -7.37 -1.14 -4.36
CA PRO A 262 -6.85 -1.92 -5.48
C PRO A 262 -7.34 -1.34 -6.80
N THR A 263 -6.55 -1.52 -7.86
CA THR A 263 -6.94 -1.15 -9.23
C THR A 263 -7.07 -2.37 -10.11
N THR A 264 -7.92 -2.25 -11.13
CA THR A 264 -8.06 -3.23 -12.21
C THR A 264 -7.94 -2.55 -13.57
N SER A 265 -7.43 -3.29 -14.55
CA SER A 265 -7.44 -2.91 -15.97
C SER A 265 -8.70 -3.37 -16.70
N GLU A 266 -9.59 -4.13 -16.05
CA GLU A 266 -10.78 -4.73 -16.67
C GLU A 266 -11.98 -3.77 -16.74
N ALA A 267 -11.97 -2.73 -15.92
CA ALA A 267 -13.03 -1.72 -15.93
C ALA A 267 -12.96 -0.91 -17.23
N LYS A 268 -14.09 -0.80 -17.94
CA LYS A 268 -14.28 0.06 -19.14
C LYS A 268 -14.31 1.56 -18.80
N SER A 269 -13.44 2.01 -17.91
CA SER A 269 -13.21 3.43 -17.64
C SER A 269 -12.20 3.98 -18.65
N GLN A 270 -12.25 5.29 -18.92
CA GLN A 270 -11.30 5.96 -19.80
C GLN A 270 -9.84 5.92 -19.28
N ASN A 271 -9.62 5.48 -18.03
CA ASN A 271 -8.31 5.33 -17.42
C ASN A 271 -7.98 3.84 -17.21
N ASN A 272 -6.84 3.39 -17.73
CA ASN A 272 -6.36 1.99 -17.72
C ASN A 272 -6.11 1.38 -16.32
N ASN A 273 -6.43 2.09 -15.23
CA ASN A 273 -6.26 1.65 -13.85
C ASN A 273 -7.39 2.21 -12.98
N SER A 274 -8.55 1.56 -13.00
CA SER A 274 -9.69 2.00 -12.19
C SER A 274 -9.59 1.44 -10.79
N SER A 275 -9.67 2.31 -9.78
CA SER A 275 -9.79 1.84 -8.39
C SER A 275 -11.13 1.15 -8.21
N TYR A 276 -11.13 0.08 -7.41
CA TYR A 276 -12.35 -0.60 -7.05
C TYR A 276 -12.35 -1.03 -5.59
N THR A 277 -13.52 -1.38 -5.11
CA THR A 277 -13.71 -2.17 -3.90
C THR A 277 -14.73 -3.25 -4.21
N LEU A 278 -14.67 -4.35 -3.46
CA LEU A 278 -15.74 -5.32 -3.44
C LEU A 278 -16.72 -4.96 -2.33
N VAL A 279 -18.01 -5.13 -2.58
CA VAL A 279 -19.02 -5.16 -1.52
C VAL A 279 -20.03 -6.25 -1.84
N ASP A 280 -20.19 -7.22 -0.94
CA ASP A 280 -21.04 -8.39 -1.17
C ASP A 280 -20.76 -9.08 -2.54
N ASN A 281 -19.46 -9.20 -2.89
CA ASN A 281 -18.94 -9.71 -4.17
C ASN A 281 -19.27 -8.85 -5.42
N GLU A 282 -19.91 -7.70 -5.26
CA GLU A 282 -20.09 -6.73 -6.33
C GLU A 282 -18.90 -5.78 -6.42
N MET A 283 -18.35 -5.62 -7.62
CA MET A 283 -17.29 -4.65 -7.88
C MET A 283 -17.86 -3.24 -8.00
N ILE A 284 -17.40 -2.35 -7.13
CA ILE A 284 -17.74 -0.93 -7.13
C ILE A 284 -16.52 -0.12 -7.57
N ILE A 285 -16.66 0.68 -8.62
CA ILE A 285 -15.59 1.55 -9.12
C ILE A 285 -15.54 2.85 -8.32
N LEU A 286 -14.34 3.25 -7.90
CA LEU A 286 -14.07 4.48 -7.15
C LEU A 286 -13.26 5.44 -8.02
N ASP A 287 -13.84 6.60 -8.33
CA ASP A 287 -13.21 7.61 -9.18
C ASP A 287 -12.64 8.77 -8.34
N PHE A 288 -11.36 8.63 -7.96
CA PHE A 288 -10.63 9.65 -7.20
C PHE A 288 -10.18 10.86 -8.03
N SER A 289 -10.63 10.98 -9.28
CA SER A 289 -10.49 12.24 -10.04
C SER A 289 -11.60 13.24 -9.70
N LYS A 290 -12.75 12.75 -9.19
CA LYS A 290 -13.89 13.59 -8.83
C LYS A 290 -13.63 14.42 -7.59
N THR A 291 -14.19 15.62 -7.56
CA THR A 291 -14.15 16.55 -6.43
C THR A 291 -14.59 15.90 -5.13
N HIS A 292 -15.72 15.21 -5.19
CA HIS A 292 -16.28 14.42 -4.11
C HIS A 292 -16.63 13.04 -4.67
N LEU A 293 -16.46 12.03 -3.84
CA LEU A 293 -17.13 10.77 -4.08
C LEU A 293 -18.56 10.93 -3.61
N GLU A 294 -19.50 10.66 -4.52
CA GLU A 294 -20.91 10.56 -4.15
C GLU A 294 -21.04 9.51 -3.04
N LYS A 295 -21.97 9.75 -2.11
CA LYS A 295 -22.33 8.72 -1.14
C LYS A 295 -22.88 7.54 -1.94
N ILE A 296 -22.04 6.54 -2.16
CA ILE A 296 -22.48 5.22 -2.58
C ILE A 296 -23.37 4.75 -1.44
N VAL A 297 -24.67 4.89 -1.70
CA VAL A 297 -25.78 4.98 -0.75
C VAL A 297 -25.68 3.90 0.32
N SER A 298 -26.02 4.26 1.57
CA SER A 298 -26.27 3.53 2.85
C SER A 298 -26.28 1.99 2.96
N LYS A 299 -26.16 1.22 1.88
CA LYS A 299 -26.16 -0.25 1.83
C LYS A 299 -24.83 -0.91 2.23
N PHE A 300 -23.74 -0.18 2.37
CA PHE A 300 -22.38 -0.76 2.40
C PHE A 300 -21.59 -0.43 3.68
N ASN A 301 -22.25 -0.57 4.84
CA ASN A 301 -21.61 -0.44 6.16
C ASN A 301 -21.06 -1.77 6.72
N SER A 302 -21.26 -2.90 6.03
CA SER A 302 -20.68 -4.18 6.41
C SER A 302 -19.17 -4.19 6.13
N LEU A 303 -18.37 -4.59 7.13
CA LEU A 303 -16.91 -4.78 7.00
C LEU A 303 -16.54 -6.00 6.14
N GLY A 304 -17.50 -6.92 5.92
CA GLY A 304 -17.25 -8.28 5.44
C GLY A 304 -16.76 -8.45 3.99
N SER A 305 -16.48 -7.37 3.26
CA SER A 305 -16.13 -7.48 1.83
C SER A 305 -15.31 -6.33 1.26
N THR A 306 -15.01 -5.29 2.04
CA THR A 306 -14.26 -4.12 1.52
C THR A 306 -12.80 -4.48 1.24
N SER A 307 -12.27 -3.94 0.14
CA SER A 307 -10.87 -4.06 -0.25
C SER A 307 -10.06 -2.81 0.11
N ILE A 308 -10.67 -1.89 0.86
CA ILE A 308 -10.05 -0.64 1.28
C ILE A 308 -9.41 -0.83 2.64
N ALA A 309 -8.14 -0.47 2.77
CA ALA A 309 -7.45 -0.42 4.06
C ALA A 309 -7.02 1.01 4.37
N ASN A 310 -7.18 1.44 5.62
CA ASN A 310 -6.67 2.73 6.10
C ASN A 310 -5.79 2.48 7.31
N GLU A 311 -4.84 3.36 7.49
CA GLU A 311 -4.09 3.45 8.71
C GLU A 311 -5.02 3.85 9.87
N VAL A 312 -4.79 3.32 11.06
CA VAL A 312 -5.53 3.75 12.26
C VAL A 312 -4.58 3.98 13.44
N THR A 313 -3.30 3.59 13.33
CA THR A 313 -2.40 3.48 14.49
C THR A 313 -0.95 3.87 14.22
N GLY A 314 -0.61 4.31 13.01
CA GLY A 314 0.78 4.48 12.58
C GLY A 314 1.18 5.91 12.23
N THR A 315 0.25 6.86 12.22
CA THR A 315 0.58 8.26 11.98
C THR A 315 0.76 8.81 13.37
N PRO A 316 1.92 9.32 13.79
CA PRO A 316 2.05 9.78 15.15
C PRO A 316 0.99 10.88 15.39
N PRO A 317 -0.04 10.61 16.23
CA PRO A 317 -0.86 11.69 16.70
C PRO A 317 0.11 12.54 17.49
N MET A 318 0.23 13.82 17.16
CA MET A 318 1.20 14.64 17.86
C MET A 318 1.05 14.46 19.36
N GLY A 319 2.20 14.30 20.02
CA GLY A 319 2.31 14.41 21.46
C GLY A 319 1.60 15.69 21.92
N ARG A 320 0.93 15.56 23.07
CA ARG A 320 0.35 16.66 23.83
C ARG A 320 1.30 17.84 23.98
#